data_AF-A0A1F9TUX8-F1
#
_entry.id   AF-A0A1F9TUX8-F1
#
_cell.length_a   1.000
_cell.length_b   1.000
_cell.length_c   1.000
_cell.angle_alpha   90.00
_cell.angle_beta   90.00
_cell.angle_gamma   90.00
#
_symmetry.space_group_name_H-M   'P 1'
#
loop_
_entity.id
_entity.type
_entity.pdbx_description
1 polymer ?
#
loop_
_entity_poly.entity_id
_entity_poly.type
_entity_poly.pdbx_seq_one_letter_code
_entity_poly.pdbx_strand_id
1 'polypeptide(L)'
;MAKILVVDDEPDMIWAITHVLLSEGHSVVSVNSGEEALVKVKDAAVGLVLLDFRLPGMDGIQILEKIKQARPELPVIMVTGYGGIEEAVQAIKLGAAHYISKPFDNSQLVESVNKALQVGTLKTEGLFGKRLAEKIAPGKAKDILPKAPHKNQLWLGNLVPWSAGITLFFLFFLGGIYFWKGAGASDKEFLIGHSKVSGLAFSGTTLWVTDWFTEQIERYAWDGKNLALAGSVILPGAHLTGIAAGPDFIFTCDSWKKQIHKHARGDRLTIIETFPSPGPEPSGLFYDGKYLWSCDGKTRKIYQHALDAALTVLAEYDSPAQFPVGLFHDGVTFWTAGAVGTKIYKNTLTERFKPEGAYAFKESPVPGKSVSAFTLHDGQIWATYEGINRIYRRNPKKLLQILP
;
A
#
# COMPACT_ATOMS: atom_id res chain seq x y z
N MET A 1 4.64 9.19 23.69
CA MET A 1 3.86 10.43 23.93
C MET A 1 4.69 11.60 23.41
N ALA A 2 4.08 12.52 22.64
CA ALA A 2 4.77 13.64 22.02
C ALA A 2 3.92 14.91 22.10
N LYS A 3 4.55 16.08 21.99
CA LYS A 3 3.85 17.37 21.83
C LYS A 3 3.73 17.68 20.34
N ILE A 4 2.49 17.76 19.86
CA ILE A 4 2.15 17.96 18.45
C ILE A 4 1.65 19.38 18.28
N LEU A 5 2.23 20.11 17.33
CA LEU A 5 1.76 21.41 16.90
C LEU A 5 0.79 21.23 15.73
N VAL A 6 -0.44 21.70 15.86
CA VAL A 6 -1.45 21.72 14.79
C VAL A 6 -1.57 23.14 14.26
N VAL A 7 -1.41 23.32 12.96
CA VAL A 7 -1.51 24.62 12.28
C VAL A 7 -2.59 24.51 11.22
N ASP A 8 -3.74 25.12 11.47
CA ASP A 8 -4.90 25.10 10.58
C ASP A 8 -5.74 26.34 10.89
N ASP A 9 -6.40 26.96 9.91
CA ASP A 9 -7.27 28.12 10.13
C ASP A 9 -8.75 27.73 10.35
N GLU A 10 -9.10 26.46 10.13
CA GLU A 10 -10.44 25.92 10.32
C GLU A 10 -10.63 25.41 11.78
N PRO A 11 -11.43 26.08 12.64
CA PRO A 11 -11.56 25.70 14.05
C PRO A 11 -12.12 24.28 14.26
N ASP A 12 -13.04 23.85 13.39
CA ASP A 12 -13.63 22.51 13.44
C ASP A 12 -12.59 21.42 13.15
N MET A 13 -11.66 21.68 12.23
CA MET A 13 -10.56 20.77 11.90
C MET A 13 -9.56 20.68 13.05
N ILE A 14 -9.18 21.82 13.64
CA ILE A 14 -8.34 21.86 14.85
C ILE A 14 -9.00 21.04 15.96
N TRP A 15 -10.30 21.24 16.19
CA TRP A 15 -11.05 20.53 17.23
C TRP A 15 -11.03 19.02 16.99
N ALA A 16 -11.33 18.58 15.77
CA ALA A 16 -11.36 17.16 15.40
C ALA A 16 -9.97 16.49 15.57
N ILE A 17 -8.93 17.08 14.98
CA ILE A 17 -7.55 16.57 15.08
C ILE A 17 -7.11 16.52 16.55
N THR A 18 -7.39 17.58 17.31
CA THR A 18 -7.00 17.67 18.72
C THR A 18 -7.62 16.55 19.55
N HIS A 19 -8.92 16.29 19.38
CA HIS A 19 -9.61 15.24 20.15
C HIS A 19 -9.02 13.85 19.87
N VAL A 20 -8.75 13.53 18.61
CA VAL A 20 -8.14 12.25 18.21
C VAL A 20 -6.75 12.11 18.82
N LEU A 21 -5.90 13.13 18.71
CA LEU A 21 -4.52 13.05 19.21
C LEU A 21 -4.43 13.02 20.74
N LEU A 22 -5.33 13.74 21.43
CA LEU A 22 -5.43 13.67 22.89
C LEU A 22 -5.87 12.26 23.34
N SER A 23 -6.82 11.61 22.65
CA SER A 23 -7.22 10.23 22.98
C SER A 23 -6.11 9.20 22.80
N GLU A 24 -5.14 9.48 21.91
CA GLU A 24 -3.94 8.67 21.71
C GLU A 24 -2.80 9.02 22.72
N GLY A 25 -3.05 9.91 23.68
CA GLY A 25 -2.10 10.26 24.75
C GLY A 25 -1.02 11.25 24.31
N HIS A 26 -1.19 11.95 23.19
CA HIS A 26 -0.34 13.08 22.82
C HIS A 26 -0.79 14.36 23.54
N SER A 27 0.12 15.34 23.61
CA SER A 27 -0.26 16.71 23.97
C SER A 27 -0.35 17.53 22.69
N VAL A 28 -1.36 18.39 22.59
CA VAL A 28 -1.61 19.17 21.38
C VAL A 28 -1.51 20.65 21.71
N VAL A 29 -0.82 21.40 20.86
CA VAL A 29 -0.85 22.86 20.81
C VAL A 29 -1.33 23.23 19.43
N SER A 30 -2.36 24.06 19.33
CA SER A 30 -2.84 24.57 18.04
C SER A 30 -2.53 26.04 17.87
N VAL A 31 -2.37 26.46 16.62
CA VAL A 31 -2.22 27.85 16.18
C VAL A 31 -2.95 28.02 14.85
N ASN A 32 -3.34 29.25 14.55
CA ASN A 32 -4.27 29.54 13.45
C ASN A 32 -3.58 30.28 12.29
N SER A 33 -2.27 30.54 12.42
CA SER A 33 -1.49 31.32 11.46
C SER A 33 -0.07 30.75 11.32
N GLY A 34 0.52 30.96 10.14
CA GLY A 34 1.89 30.55 9.86
C GLY A 34 2.91 31.28 10.73
N GLU A 35 2.67 32.56 11.04
CA GLU A 35 3.53 33.37 11.89
C GLU A 35 3.61 32.81 13.31
N GLU A 36 2.47 32.45 13.89
CA GLU A 36 2.43 31.82 15.21
C GLU A 36 3.07 30.44 15.18
N ALA A 37 2.88 29.66 14.11
CA ALA A 37 3.54 28.38 13.94
C ALA A 37 5.06 28.53 13.99
N LEU A 38 5.63 29.50 13.28
CA LEU A 38 7.08 29.78 13.26
C LEU A 38 7.63 30.23 14.62
N VAL A 39 6.80 30.84 15.46
CA VAL A 39 7.17 31.13 16.85
C VAL A 39 7.14 29.85 17.70
N LYS A 40 6.08 29.05 17.60
CA LYS A 40 5.88 27.84 18.42
C LYS A 40 6.87 26.72 18.11
N VAL A 41 7.30 26.55 16.86
CA VAL A 41 8.27 25.50 16.49
C VAL A 41 9.65 25.66 17.14
N LYS A 42 9.96 26.87 17.66
CA LYS A 42 11.18 27.13 18.44
C LYS A 42 11.18 26.42 19.80
N ASP A 43 10.02 26.05 20.32
CA ASP A 43 9.92 25.21 21.50
C ASP A 43 10.44 23.79 21.19
N ALA A 44 11.57 23.44 21.80
CA ALA A 44 12.22 22.14 21.61
C ALA A 44 11.32 20.95 22.00
N ALA A 45 10.31 21.17 22.86
CA ALA A 45 9.36 20.12 23.25
C ALA A 45 8.44 19.70 22.09
N VAL A 46 8.22 20.56 21.09
CA VAL A 46 7.44 20.20 19.90
C VAL A 46 8.18 19.08 19.15
N GLY A 47 7.52 17.93 19.05
CA GLY A 47 8.07 16.71 18.45
C GLY A 47 7.51 16.41 17.06
N LEU A 48 6.40 17.03 16.66
CA LEU A 48 5.81 16.91 15.33
C LEU A 48 4.93 18.13 15.02
N VAL A 49 4.85 18.50 13.73
CA VAL A 49 3.94 19.53 13.22
C VAL A 49 2.95 18.91 12.24
N LEU A 50 1.66 19.14 12.43
CA LEU A 50 0.62 18.98 11.42
C LEU A 50 0.35 20.36 10.85
N LEU A 51 0.57 20.55 9.55
CA LEU A 51 0.54 21.85 8.89
C LEU A 51 -0.46 21.84 7.74
N ASP A 52 -1.50 22.66 7.84
CA ASP A 52 -2.40 22.90 6.73
C ASP A 52 -1.66 23.61 5.58
N PHE A 53 -2.00 23.24 4.36
CA PHE A 53 -1.37 23.79 3.16
C PHE A 53 -1.87 25.20 2.82
N ARG A 54 -3.15 25.50 3.08
CA ARG A 54 -3.82 26.75 2.71
C ARG A 54 -4.16 27.57 3.94
N LEU A 55 -3.14 28.23 4.47
CA LEU A 55 -3.35 29.22 5.54
C LEU A 55 -3.53 30.63 4.95
N PRO A 56 -4.36 31.49 5.56
CA PRO A 56 -4.41 32.90 5.24
C PRO A 56 -3.03 33.56 5.45
N GLY A 57 -2.59 34.35 4.47
CA GLY A 57 -1.36 35.14 4.56
C GLY A 57 -0.10 34.41 4.08
N MET A 58 0.29 33.30 4.72
CA MET A 58 1.52 32.56 4.39
C MET A 58 1.21 31.14 3.91
N ASP A 59 1.79 30.76 2.77
CA ASP A 59 1.61 29.43 2.18
C ASP A 59 2.24 28.34 3.06
N GLY A 60 1.55 27.20 3.25
CA GLY A 60 2.05 26.04 3.99
C GLY A 60 3.42 25.56 3.53
N ILE A 61 3.73 25.68 2.22
CA ILE A 61 5.05 25.36 1.68
C ILE A 61 6.15 26.30 2.22
N GLN A 62 5.86 27.60 2.30
CA GLN A 62 6.82 28.58 2.82
C GLN A 62 7.06 28.37 4.32
N ILE A 63 6.02 27.99 5.05
CA ILE A 63 6.10 27.67 6.47
C ILE A 63 6.95 26.41 6.66
N LEU A 64 6.70 25.35 5.89
CA LEU A 64 7.48 24.11 5.89
C LEU A 64 8.97 24.39 5.68
N GLU A 65 9.32 25.17 4.65
CA GLU A 65 10.71 25.51 4.36
C GLU A 65 11.40 26.19 5.55
N LYS A 66 10.75 27.20 6.14
CA LYS A 66 11.27 27.91 7.32
C LYS A 66 11.39 27.01 8.54
N ILE A 67 10.42 26.12 8.78
CA ILE A 67 10.49 25.12 9.85
C ILE A 67 11.71 24.21 9.64
N LYS A 68 11.93 23.74 8.41
CA LYS A 68 13.03 22.83 8.08
C LYS A 68 14.39 23.50 8.11
N GLN A 69 14.48 24.78 7.79
CA GLN A 69 15.70 25.57 8.01
C GLN A 69 16.03 25.71 9.51
N ALA A 70 15.03 25.93 10.35
CA ALA A 70 15.22 26.10 11.80
C ALA A 70 15.44 24.77 12.55
N ARG A 71 14.68 23.73 12.18
CA ARG A 71 14.70 22.39 12.79
C ARG A 71 14.59 21.32 11.70
N PRO A 72 15.71 20.98 11.01
CA PRO A 72 15.71 20.00 9.92
C PRO A 72 15.10 18.65 10.28
N GLU A 73 15.32 18.21 11.52
CA GLU A 73 14.90 16.91 12.04
C GLU A 73 13.45 16.87 12.57
N LEU A 74 12.80 18.03 12.75
CA LEU A 74 11.43 18.07 13.25
C LEU A 74 10.49 17.51 12.17
N PRO A 75 9.79 16.38 12.38
CA PRO A 75 8.85 15.87 11.40
C PRO A 75 7.69 16.86 11.20
N VAL A 76 7.39 17.14 9.94
CA VAL A 76 6.24 17.97 9.52
C VAL A 76 5.38 17.13 8.60
N ILE A 77 4.11 16.99 8.92
CA ILE A 77 3.10 16.35 8.07
C ILE A 77 2.25 17.45 7.48
N MET A 78 2.17 17.49 6.16
CA MET A 78 1.26 18.41 5.48
C MET A 78 -0.17 17.85 5.49
N VAL A 79 -1.16 18.69 5.74
CA VAL A 79 -2.58 18.36 5.72
C VAL A 79 -3.25 19.30 4.71
N THR A 80 -4.12 18.82 3.82
CA THR A 80 -4.81 19.73 2.87
C THR A 80 -6.05 19.14 2.23
N GLY A 81 -7.08 19.96 2.00
CA GLY A 81 -8.26 19.59 1.18
C GLY A 81 -8.12 19.90 -0.30
N TYR A 82 -7.04 20.59 -0.69
CA TYR A 82 -6.71 20.94 -2.07
C TYR A 82 -5.22 20.72 -2.25
N GLY A 83 -4.82 19.49 -2.57
CA GLY A 83 -3.44 19.20 -2.91
C GLY A 83 -3.39 18.43 -4.21
N GLY A 84 -2.84 19.08 -5.22
CA GLY A 84 -2.31 18.40 -6.38
C GLY A 84 -1.03 17.68 -6.00
N ILE A 85 -0.55 16.91 -6.97
CA ILE A 85 0.61 16.05 -6.84
C ILE A 85 1.89 16.85 -6.79
N GLU A 86 1.92 17.96 -7.52
CA GLU A 86 3.07 18.86 -7.56
C GLU A 86 3.35 19.45 -6.19
N GLU A 87 2.30 19.84 -5.47
CA GLU A 87 2.37 20.37 -4.11
C GLU A 87 2.83 19.32 -3.09
N ALA A 88 2.30 18.09 -3.17
CA ALA A 88 2.73 17.00 -2.31
C ALA A 88 4.20 16.61 -2.57
N VAL A 89 4.60 16.51 -3.84
CA VAL A 89 5.99 16.24 -4.24
C VAL A 89 6.91 17.38 -3.79
N GLN A 90 6.49 18.63 -3.94
CA GLN A 90 7.25 19.80 -3.47
C GLN A 90 7.43 19.76 -1.95
N ALA A 91 6.37 19.47 -1.19
CA ALA A 91 6.46 19.34 0.27
C ALA A 91 7.45 18.25 0.69
N ILE A 92 7.39 17.06 0.07
CA ILE A 92 8.31 15.97 0.37
C ILE A 92 9.76 16.36 0.02
N LYS A 93 10.00 17.00 -1.13
CA LYS A 93 11.33 17.50 -1.52
C LYS A 93 11.89 18.53 -0.52
N LEU A 94 11.03 19.35 0.07
CA LEU A 94 11.39 20.31 1.11
C LEU A 94 11.57 19.67 2.51
N GLY A 95 11.38 18.35 2.61
CA GLY A 95 11.66 17.58 3.81
C GLY A 95 10.43 17.31 4.69
N ALA A 96 9.21 17.51 4.20
CA ALA A 96 8.02 17.01 4.88
C ALA A 96 8.17 15.50 5.14
N ALA A 97 7.79 15.07 6.34
CA ALA A 97 7.85 13.67 6.74
C ALA A 97 6.71 12.86 6.10
N HIS A 98 5.55 13.49 5.91
CA HIS A 98 4.41 12.88 5.23
C HIS A 98 3.42 13.95 4.75
N TYR A 99 2.38 13.49 4.07
CA TYR A 99 1.30 14.31 3.53
C TYR A 99 -0.03 13.55 3.69
N ILE A 100 -1.09 14.25 4.09
CA ILE A 100 -2.45 13.71 4.27
C ILE A 100 -3.44 14.60 3.53
N SER A 101 -4.27 14.02 2.67
CA SER A 101 -5.37 14.72 2.00
C SER A 101 -6.64 14.69 2.86
N LYS A 102 -7.31 15.84 3.02
CA LYS A 102 -8.68 15.95 3.50
C LYS A 102 -9.64 15.52 2.36
N PRO A 103 -10.73 14.77 2.65
CA PRO A 103 -11.07 14.21 3.95
C PRO A 103 -10.18 12.99 4.29
N PHE A 104 -9.81 12.88 5.55
CA PHE A 104 -9.10 11.73 6.11
C PHE A 104 -9.88 11.16 7.30
N ASP A 105 -9.70 9.88 7.59
CA ASP A 105 -10.26 9.27 8.80
C ASP A 105 -9.29 9.32 9.97
N ASN A 106 -9.80 9.06 11.19
CA ASN A 106 -9.00 9.10 12.41
C ASN A 106 -7.84 8.09 12.37
N SER A 107 -8.04 6.93 11.76
CA SER A 107 -7.01 5.89 11.70
C SER A 107 -5.83 6.32 10.81
N GLN A 108 -6.12 6.99 9.68
CA GLN A 108 -5.11 7.54 8.77
C GLN A 108 -4.28 8.63 9.45
N LEU A 109 -4.92 9.52 10.22
CA LEU A 109 -4.24 10.56 10.98
C LEU A 109 -3.29 9.95 12.02
N VAL A 110 -3.78 9.01 12.83
CA VAL A 110 -3.00 8.38 13.91
C VAL A 110 -1.84 7.56 13.34
N GLU A 111 -2.07 6.79 12.29
CA GLU A 111 -1.02 6.01 11.61
C GLU A 111 0.10 6.92 11.09
N SER A 112 -0.26 8.04 10.47
CA SER A 112 0.67 9.02 9.91
C SER A 112 1.53 9.67 10.98
N VAL A 113 0.90 10.11 12.09
CA VAL A 113 1.60 10.72 13.23
C VAL A 113 2.56 9.74 13.88
N ASN A 114 2.14 8.50 14.11
CA ASN A 114 2.97 7.47 14.73
C ASN A 114 4.21 7.14 13.88
N LYS A 115 4.04 6.99 12.56
CA LYS A 115 5.16 6.76 11.64
C LYS A 115 6.15 7.92 11.64
N ALA A 116 5.66 9.16 11.56
CA ALA A 116 6.51 10.34 11.53
C ALA A 116 7.31 10.52 12.84
N LEU A 117 6.70 10.22 14.00
CA LEU A 117 7.38 10.25 15.30
C LEU A 117 8.45 9.16 15.43
N GLN A 118 8.20 7.94 14.92
CA GLN A 118 9.21 6.87 14.89
C GLN A 118 10.45 7.27 14.08
N VAL A 119 10.24 7.82 12.88
CA VAL A 119 11.33 8.28 12.00
C VAL A 119 12.12 9.43 12.66
N GLY A 120 11.43 10.38 13.31
CA GLY A 120 12.09 11.49 14.02
C GLY A 120 12.94 11.04 15.21
N THR A 121 12.47 10.01 15.94
CA THR A 121 13.20 9.44 17.10
C THR A 121 14.51 8.77 16.64
N LEU A 122 14.46 7.94 15.60
CA LEU A 122 15.63 7.23 15.06
C LEU A 122 16.71 8.18 14.52
N LYS A 123 16.30 9.28 13.86
CA LYS A 123 17.24 10.29 13.37
C LYS A 123 17.91 11.06 14.51
N THR A 124 17.15 11.40 15.55
CA THR A 124 17.67 12.12 16.73
C THR A 124 18.66 11.26 17.51
N GLU A 125 18.36 9.98 17.71
CA GLU A 125 19.25 9.01 18.35
C GLU A 125 20.53 8.76 17.54
N GLY A 126 20.41 8.65 16.21
CA GLY A 126 21.55 8.51 15.31
C GLY A 126 22.48 9.73 15.31
N LEU A 127 21.93 10.95 15.35
CA LEU A 127 22.71 12.18 15.44
C LEU A 127 23.41 12.32 16.80
N PHE A 128 22.72 11.93 17.88
CA PHE A 128 23.30 11.92 19.22
C PHE A 128 24.46 10.93 19.29
N GLY A 129 24.30 9.73 18.74
CA GLY A 129 25.37 8.73 18.62
C GLY A 129 26.56 9.22 17.80
N LYS A 130 26.32 9.91 16.66
CA LYS A 130 27.38 10.51 15.84
C LYS A 130 28.12 11.65 16.56
N ARG A 131 27.41 12.57 17.22
CA ARG A 131 28.02 13.65 18.01
C ARG A 131 28.79 13.14 19.21
N LEU A 132 28.34 12.05 19.82
CA LEU A 132 29.06 11.37 20.90
C LEU A 132 30.33 10.71 20.37
N ALA A 133 30.26 10.03 19.22
CA ALA A 133 31.40 9.41 18.56
C ALA A 133 32.44 10.45 18.07
N GLU A 134 32.00 11.59 17.55
CA GLU A 134 32.89 12.69 17.12
C GLU A 134 33.60 13.37 18.29
N LYS A 135 32.95 13.48 19.46
CA LYS A 135 33.60 13.95 20.69
C LYS A 135 34.57 12.92 21.28
N ILE A 136 34.52 11.67 20.83
CA ILE A 136 35.35 10.56 21.32
C ILE A 136 36.24 10.05 20.17
N ALA A 137 37.27 10.81 19.77
CA ALA A 137 38.40 10.25 19.02
C ALA A 137 39.71 11.07 19.18
N PRO A 138 40.90 10.44 19.22
CA PRO A 138 41.24 9.05 19.49
C PRO A 138 42.04 8.90 20.80
N GLY A 139 41.48 8.18 21.77
CA GLY A 139 42.20 7.85 23.00
C GLY A 139 41.33 7.02 23.92
N LYS A 140 41.56 5.70 23.93
CA LYS A 140 40.85 4.66 24.70
C LYS A 140 39.50 4.18 24.14
N ALA A 141 39.47 3.80 22.87
CA ALA A 141 38.47 2.85 22.38
C ALA A 141 38.97 1.40 22.64
N LYS A 142 38.79 0.88 23.85
CA LYS A 142 38.96 -0.57 24.09
C LYS A 142 37.98 -1.22 25.06
N ASP A 143 37.16 -0.47 25.80
CA ASP A 143 36.34 -1.07 26.87
C ASP A 143 34.81 -0.86 26.77
N ILE A 144 34.26 -0.35 25.65
CA ILE A 144 32.81 -0.14 25.53
C ILE A 144 32.29 -0.58 24.15
N LEU A 145 32.35 -1.88 23.89
CA LEU A 145 31.43 -2.54 22.94
C LEU A 145 31.06 -3.91 23.55
N PRO A 146 29.78 -4.33 23.52
CA PRO A 146 29.40 -5.64 24.05
C PRO A 146 30.07 -6.75 23.22
N LYS A 147 30.81 -7.63 23.91
CA LYS A 147 31.41 -8.82 23.30
C LYS A 147 30.32 -9.74 22.79
N ALA A 148 30.38 -10.12 21.52
CA ALA A 148 29.56 -11.17 20.95
C ALA A 148 29.80 -12.50 21.70
N PRO A 149 28.76 -13.30 22.03
CA PRO A 149 28.99 -14.57 22.70
C PRO A 149 29.49 -15.60 21.69
N HIS A 150 30.64 -16.17 22.05
CA HIS A 150 31.34 -17.26 21.38
C HIS A 150 30.52 -18.55 21.38
N LYS A 151 30.59 -19.28 20.27
CA LYS A 151 30.34 -20.74 20.21
C LYS A 151 31.30 -21.46 21.15
N ASN A 152 30.81 -22.43 21.92
CA ASN A 152 31.51 -23.70 22.15
C ASN A 152 30.57 -24.81 22.62
N GLN A 153 30.86 -26.01 22.10
CA GLN A 153 30.26 -27.30 22.43
C GLN A 153 30.46 -27.65 23.92
N LEU A 154 29.52 -28.40 24.48
CA LEU A 154 29.78 -29.49 25.43
C LEU A 154 28.63 -30.50 25.36
N TRP A 155 29.01 -31.77 25.25
CA TRP A 155 28.15 -32.94 25.06
C TRP A 155 28.12 -33.75 26.39
N LEU A 156 27.02 -34.50 26.59
CA LEU A 156 26.71 -35.55 27.60
C LEU A 156 26.28 -35.11 29.01
N GLY A 157 25.22 -35.67 29.61
CA GLY A 157 24.33 -36.74 29.13
C GLY A 157 23.23 -37.11 30.15
N ASN A 158 22.23 -37.83 29.63
CA ASN A 158 21.29 -38.79 30.24
C ASN A 158 20.56 -38.45 31.56
N LEU A 159 19.22 -38.46 31.48
CA LEU A 159 18.30 -39.37 32.20
C LEU A 159 16.83 -38.93 32.00
N VAL A 160 16.05 -39.63 31.16
CA VAL A 160 14.62 -39.99 31.37
C VAL A 160 14.25 -41.16 30.42
N PRO A 161 13.50 -42.20 30.86
CA PRO A 161 13.49 -43.54 30.23
C PRO A 161 12.57 -43.71 29.00
N TRP A 162 12.98 -44.63 28.14
CA TRP A 162 12.20 -45.22 27.05
C TRP A 162 11.01 -46.05 27.57
N SER A 163 9.82 -45.45 27.68
CA SER A 163 8.54 -46.20 27.69
C SER A 163 7.31 -45.41 27.24
N ALA A 164 7.41 -44.11 26.91
CA ALA A 164 6.26 -43.30 26.47
C ALA A 164 6.12 -43.14 24.93
N GLY A 165 6.99 -43.77 24.14
CA GLY A 165 7.07 -43.56 22.69
C GLY A 165 6.18 -44.46 21.81
N ILE A 166 5.59 -45.52 22.38
CA ILE A 166 4.90 -46.55 21.57
C ILE A 166 3.38 -46.32 21.51
N THR A 167 2.79 -45.55 22.43
CA THR A 167 1.36 -45.23 22.41
C THR A 167 1.02 -44.07 21.46
N LEU A 168 1.97 -43.16 21.19
CA LEU A 168 1.75 -42.02 20.28
C LEU A 168 1.92 -42.40 18.79
N PHE A 169 2.59 -43.51 18.49
CA PHE A 169 2.87 -43.94 17.11
C PHE A 169 1.67 -44.63 16.44
N PHE A 170 0.74 -45.22 17.22
CA PHE A 170 -0.48 -45.85 16.69
C PHE A 170 -1.65 -44.88 16.43
N LEU A 171 -1.67 -43.72 17.08
CA LEU A 171 -2.68 -42.68 16.79
C LEU A 171 -2.42 -41.94 15.47
N PHE A 172 -1.18 -41.93 14.97
CA PHE A 172 -0.83 -41.32 13.69
C PHE A 172 -1.22 -42.18 12.47
N PHE A 173 -1.37 -43.50 12.63
CA PHE A 173 -1.68 -44.40 11.50
C PHE A 173 -3.18 -44.55 11.20
N LEU A 174 -4.07 -44.34 12.19
CA LEU A 174 -5.52 -44.35 11.98
C LEU A 174 -6.10 -42.99 11.56
N GLY A 175 -5.41 -41.87 11.88
CA GLY A 175 -5.77 -40.55 11.36
C GLY A 175 -5.39 -40.34 9.89
N GLY A 176 -4.46 -41.14 9.36
CA GLY A 176 -3.91 -41.02 8.01
C GLY A 176 -4.77 -41.59 6.87
N ILE A 177 -5.89 -42.26 7.15
CA ILE A 177 -6.70 -42.94 6.13
C ILE A 177 -8.09 -42.29 5.92
N TYR A 178 -8.47 -41.27 6.70
CA TYR A 178 -9.80 -40.63 6.58
C TYR A 178 -9.85 -39.21 6.01
N PHE A 179 -8.74 -38.65 5.50
CA PHE A 179 -8.75 -37.38 4.76
C PHE A 179 -7.90 -37.46 3.48
N TRP A 180 -8.20 -38.44 2.62
CA TRP A 180 -7.76 -38.42 1.22
C TRP A 180 -8.96 -38.48 0.29
N LYS A 181 -9.61 -37.33 0.12
CA LYS A 181 -10.47 -36.99 -1.03
C LYS A 181 -10.38 -35.47 -1.28
N GLY A 182 -9.60 -35.08 -2.31
CA GLY A 182 -9.70 -33.77 -2.98
C GLY A 182 -8.86 -32.62 -2.41
N ALA A 183 -7.53 -32.68 -2.52
CA ALA A 183 -6.65 -31.53 -2.29
C ALA A 183 -6.74 -30.51 -3.44
N GLY A 184 -7.73 -29.63 -3.40
CA GLY A 184 -7.70 -28.37 -4.15
C GLY A 184 -6.70 -27.41 -3.49
N ALA A 185 -5.92 -26.67 -4.30
CA ALA A 185 -4.87 -25.76 -3.84
C ALA A 185 -5.30 -24.95 -2.60
N SER A 186 -4.57 -25.12 -1.50
CA SER A 186 -4.83 -24.48 -0.22
C SER A 186 -4.55 -22.97 -0.31
N ASP A 187 -5.32 -22.17 0.44
CA ASP A 187 -5.03 -20.76 0.64
C ASP A 187 -3.57 -20.56 1.03
N LYS A 188 -2.90 -19.56 0.45
CA LYS A 188 -1.48 -19.30 0.67
C LYS A 188 -1.21 -17.80 0.72
N GLU A 189 -0.13 -17.45 1.40
CA GLU A 189 0.32 -16.07 1.56
C GLU A 189 1.76 -15.96 1.08
N PHE A 190 2.05 -14.85 0.42
CA PHE A 190 3.35 -14.58 -0.16
C PHE A 190 3.82 -13.21 0.33
N LEU A 191 4.97 -13.19 1.00
CA LEU A 191 5.62 -11.96 1.41
C LEU A 191 6.18 -11.26 0.17
N ILE A 192 5.97 -9.95 0.09
CA ILE A 192 6.53 -9.08 -0.95
C ILE A 192 7.25 -7.89 -0.31
N GLY A 193 8.16 -7.26 -1.05
CA GLY A 193 9.02 -6.19 -0.52
C GLY A 193 8.32 -4.86 -0.20
N HIS A 194 7.05 -4.73 -0.58
CA HIS A 194 6.33 -3.46 -0.69
C HIS A 194 5.02 -3.47 0.08
N SER A 195 4.54 -2.30 0.53
CA SER A 195 3.34 -2.19 1.37
C SER A 195 2.20 -1.36 0.76
N LYS A 196 2.43 -0.71 -0.39
CA LYS A 196 1.47 0.16 -1.08
C LYS A 196 1.19 -0.38 -2.49
N VAL A 197 0.91 -1.68 -2.56
CA VAL A 197 0.57 -2.34 -3.81
C VAL A 197 -0.78 -1.84 -4.33
N SER A 198 -0.77 -1.42 -5.58
CA SER A 198 -1.91 -0.84 -6.30
C SER A 198 -2.37 -1.69 -7.49
N GLY A 199 -1.55 -2.62 -7.97
CA GLY A 199 -1.86 -3.40 -9.16
C GLY A 199 -1.24 -4.79 -9.12
N LEU A 200 -2.01 -5.78 -9.58
CA LEU A 200 -1.58 -7.17 -9.74
C LEU A 200 -2.04 -7.67 -11.11
N ALA A 201 -1.13 -8.24 -11.89
CA ALA A 201 -1.50 -8.89 -13.16
C ALA A 201 -0.61 -10.11 -13.44
N PHE A 202 -1.22 -11.20 -13.88
CA PHE A 202 -0.48 -12.34 -14.40
C PHE A 202 -0.33 -12.26 -15.92
N SER A 203 0.82 -12.68 -16.43
CA SER A 203 1.00 -13.05 -17.82
C SER A 203 1.88 -14.30 -17.89
N GLY A 204 1.27 -15.42 -18.31
CA GLY A 204 1.86 -16.74 -18.16
C GLY A 204 2.19 -17.04 -16.70
N THR A 205 3.43 -17.45 -16.44
CA THR A 205 3.96 -17.75 -15.09
C THR A 205 4.62 -16.55 -14.42
N THR A 206 4.37 -15.33 -14.90
CA THR A 206 4.93 -14.11 -14.30
C THR A 206 3.83 -13.28 -13.66
N LEU A 207 3.96 -13.01 -12.37
CA LEU A 207 3.14 -12.04 -11.64
C LEU A 207 3.82 -10.68 -11.67
N TRP A 208 3.10 -9.67 -12.14
CA TRP A 208 3.51 -8.27 -12.12
C TRP A 208 2.81 -7.57 -10.97
N VAL A 209 3.57 -6.79 -10.21
CA VAL A 209 3.12 -6.07 -9.01
C VAL A 209 3.53 -4.62 -9.14
N THR A 210 2.59 -3.69 -8.96
CA THR A 210 2.90 -2.26 -8.91
C THR A 210 2.77 -1.72 -7.50
N ASP A 211 3.68 -0.87 -7.08
CA ASP A 211 3.60 -0.10 -5.84
C ASP A 211 3.67 1.39 -6.18
N TRP A 212 2.60 2.12 -5.83
CA TRP A 212 2.46 3.53 -6.20
C TRP A 212 3.38 4.45 -5.39
N PHE A 213 3.79 4.04 -4.18
CA PHE A 213 4.59 4.86 -3.28
C PHE A 213 6.08 4.81 -3.64
N THR A 214 6.55 3.63 -4.03
CA THR A 214 7.93 3.41 -4.46
C THR A 214 8.12 3.63 -5.96
N GLU A 215 7.03 3.82 -6.71
CA GLU A 215 6.99 3.99 -8.16
C GLU A 215 7.59 2.78 -8.89
N GLN A 216 7.43 1.58 -8.32
CA GLN A 216 8.07 0.36 -8.81
C GLN A 216 7.07 -0.58 -9.46
N ILE A 217 7.58 -1.28 -10.49
CA ILE A 217 6.98 -2.48 -11.04
C ILE A 217 7.92 -3.65 -10.77
N GLU A 218 7.46 -4.60 -9.99
CA GLU A 218 8.17 -5.85 -9.73
C GLU A 218 7.57 -6.99 -10.56
N ARG A 219 8.43 -7.92 -10.93
CA ARG A 219 8.01 -9.18 -11.56
C ARG A 219 8.46 -10.35 -10.71
N TYR A 220 7.53 -11.25 -10.43
CA TYR A 220 7.75 -12.48 -9.68
C TYR A 220 7.52 -13.68 -10.59
N ALA A 221 8.47 -14.61 -10.60
CA ALA A 221 8.30 -15.90 -11.24
C ALA A 221 7.42 -16.81 -10.36
N TRP A 222 6.40 -17.41 -10.97
CA TRP A 222 5.47 -18.36 -10.35
C TRP A 222 5.76 -19.78 -10.84
N ASP A 223 6.16 -20.68 -9.94
CA ASP A 223 6.47 -22.08 -10.25
C ASP A 223 5.29 -23.05 -9.99
N GLY A 224 4.09 -22.52 -9.71
CA GLY A 224 2.93 -23.29 -9.26
C GLY A 224 2.83 -23.44 -7.72
N LYS A 225 3.90 -23.13 -6.99
CA LYS A 225 3.98 -23.24 -5.54
C LYS A 225 4.46 -21.95 -4.86
N ASN A 226 5.49 -21.28 -5.37
CA ASN A 226 6.17 -20.15 -4.76
C ASN A 226 6.30 -18.98 -5.73
N LEU A 227 6.42 -17.78 -5.17
CA LEU A 227 6.79 -16.57 -5.89
C LEU A 227 8.26 -16.26 -5.60
N ALA A 228 9.05 -16.05 -6.65
CA ALA A 228 10.43 -15.60 -6.55
C ALA A 228 10.59 -14.27 -7.29
N LEU A 229 11.17 -13.27 -6.64
CA LEU A 229 11.44 -11.97 -7.28
C LEU A 229 12.42 -12.16 -8.44
N ALA A 230 11.98 -11.81 -9.64
CA ALA A 230 12.73 -11.96 -10.89
C ALA A 230 13.21 -10.62 -11.48
N GLY A 231 12.78 -9.50 -10.91
CA GLY A 231 13.24 -8.16 -11.30
C GLY A 231 12.35 -7.06 -10.76
N SER A 232 12.88 -5.84 -10.74
CA SER A 232 12.16 -4.62 -10.40
C SER A 232 12.61 -3.50 -11.32
N VAL A 233 11.67 -2.61 -11.66
CA VAL A 233 11.91 -1.39 -12.44
C VAL A 233 11.25 -0.23 -11.71
N ILE A 234 12.02 0.84 -11.50
CA ILE A 234 11.48 2.10 -11.00
C ILE A 234 11.04 2.94 -12.20
N LEU A 235 9.86 3.53 -12.15
CA LEU A 235 9.32 4.46 -13.13
C LEU A 235 9.16 5.84 -12.48
N PRO A 236 10.21 6.68 -12.47
CA PRO A 236 10.21 7.94 -11.73
C PRO A 236 9.02 8.85 -12.05
N GLY A 237 8.31 9.29 -11.02
CA GLY A 237 7.14 10.16 -11.12
C GLY A 237 5.90 9.49 -11.71
N ALA A 238 5.83 8.16 -11.72
CA ALA A 238 4.64 7.41 -12.13
C ALA A 238 3.76 7.08 -10.91
N HIS A 239 2.48 7.44 -11.00
CA HIS A 239 1.49 7.04 -10.00
C HIS A 239 0.74 5.79 -10.43
N LEU A 240 1.41 4.66 -10.28
CA LEU A 240 0.91 3.38 -10.77
C LEU A 240 -0.34 2.98 -10.02
N THR A 241 -1.51 3.04 -10.65
CA THR A 241 -2.79 2.67 -10.02
C THR A 241 -3.39 1.38 -10.56
N GLY A 242 -2.85 0.85 -11.66
CA GLY A 242 -3.33 -0.39 -12.26
C GLY A 242 -2.32 -0.92 -13.27
N ILE A 243 -2.39 -2.23 -13.51
CA ILE A 243 -1.52 -2.94 -14.43
C ILE A 243 -2.29 -4.04 -15.14
N ALA A 244 -2.04 -4.20 -16.44
CA ALA A 244 -2.50 -5.35 -17.22
C ALA A 244 -1.31 -5.93 -18.00
N ALA A 245 -1.22 -7.26 -18.05
CA ALA A 245 -0.10 -7.93 -18.69
C ALA A 245 -0.61 -8.85 -19.81
N GLY A 246 -0.19 -8.58 -21.04
CA GLY A 246 -0.42 -9.43 -22.20
C GLY A 246 0.80 -10.32 -22.52
N PRO A 247 0.75 -11.08 -23.62
CA PRO A 247 1.89 -11.83 -24.12
C PRO A 247 3.06 -10.93 -24.54
N ASP A 248 2.77 -9.80 -25.19
CA ASP A 248 3.80 -8.95 -25.81
C ASP A 248 3.87 -7.53 -25.23
N PHE A 249 2.99 -7.21 -24.28
CA PHE A 249 2.87 -5.87 -23.73
C PHE A 249 2.61 -5.89 -22.24
N ILE A 250 2.95 -4.78 -21.59
CA ILE A 250 2.44 -4.41 -20.27
C ILE A 250 1.72 -3.07 -20.43
N PHE A 251 0.52 -2.96 -19.89
CA PHE A 251 -0.15 -1.67 -19.72
C PHE A 251 -0.11 -1.27 -18.26
N THR A 252 0.07 0.02 -18.00
CA THR A 252 -0.14 0.62 -16.69
C THR A 252 -1.07 1.82 -16.82
N CYS A 253 -1.72 2.21 -15.73
CA CYS A 253 -2.41 3.49 -15.66
C CYS A 253 -1.82 4.37 -14.57
N ASP A 254 -1.84 5.66 -14.84
CA ASP A 254 -1.35 6.72 -13.98
C ASP A 254 -2.50 7.70 -13.70
N SER A 255 -3.02 7.69 -12.47
CA SER A 255 -4.14 8.55 -12.12
C SER A 255 -3.77 10.01 -11.94
N TRP A 256 -2.50 10.30 -11.66
CA TRP A 256 -1.98 11.67 -11.54
C TRP A 256 -1.93 12.35 -12.91
N LYS A 257 -1.48 11.60 -13.93
CA LYS A 257 -1.41 12.06 -15.32
C LYS A 257 -2.70 11.83 -16.10
N LYS A 258 -3.64 11.04 -15.58
CA LYS A 258 -4.89 10.62 -16.24
C LYS A 258 -4.57 9.90 -17.56
N GLN A 259 -3.62 8.99 -17.51
CA GLN A 259 -3.07 8.32 -18.68
C GLN A 259 -3.03 6.82 -18.51
N ILE A 260 -3.08 6.12 -19.64
CA ILE A 260 -2.79 4.70 -19.78
C ILE A 260 -1.53 4.59 -20.64
N HIS A 261 -0.52 3.88 -20.15
CA HIS A 261 0.75 3.69 -20.83
C HIS A 261 0.89 2.25 -21.28
N LYS A 262 1.34 2.05 -22.52
CA LYS A 262 1.81 0.76 -23.01
C LYS A 262 3.32 0.73 -22.94
N HIS A 263 3.86 -0.36 -22.42
CA HIS A 263 5.28 -0.58 -22.26
C HIS A 263 5.74 -1.71 -23.17
N ALA A 264 6.92 -1.55 -23.77
CA ALA A 264 7.61 -2.67 -24.38
C ALA A 264 8.01 -3.68 -23.30
N ARG A 265 7.82 -4.97 -23.57
CA ARG A 265 8.32 -6.03 -22.69
C ARG A 265 9.85 -6.03 -22.69
N GLY A 266 10.43 -5.86 -21.51
CA GLY A 266 11.87 -5.85 -21.30
C GLY A 266 12.23 -5.38 -19.89
N ASP A 267 13.50 -5.41 -19.56
CA ASP A 267 13.98 -5.08 -18.20
C ASP A 267 13.81 -3.61 -17.81
N ARG A 268 13.51 -2.73 -18.77
CA ARG A 268 13.33 -1.30 -18.52
C ARG A 268 11.89 -0.82 -18.58
N LEU A 269 10.96 -1.67 -19.04
CA LEU A 269 9.54 -1.32 -19.27
C LEU A 269 9.36 0.07 -19.91
N THR A 270 10.06 0.31 -21.02
CA THR A 270 10.01 1.60 -21.69
C THR A 270 8.61 1.85 -22.25
N ILE A 271 8.06 3.04 -21.99
CA ILE A 271 6.78 3.47 -22.55
C ILE A 271 6.94 3.60 -24.07
N ILE A 272 6.10 2.90 -24.81
CA ILE A 272 6.05 2.95 -26.28
C ILE A 272 4.85 3.73 -26.80
N GLU A 273 3.75 3.73 -26.05
CA GLU A 273 2.53 4.47 -26.40
C GLU A 273 1.88 5.00 -25.12
N THR A 274 1.27 6.19 -25.21
CA THR A 274 0.54 6.82 -24.12
C THR A 274 -0.83 7.25 -24.63
N PHE A 275 -1.86 6.89 -23.88
CA PHE A 275 -3.25 7.14 -24.19
C PHE A 275 -3.88 7.97 -23.07
N PRO A 276 -4.79 8.92 -23.37
CA PRO A 276 -5.59 9.54 -22.34
C PRO A 276 -6.51 8.49 -21.69
N SER A 277 -6.64 8.54 -20.37
CA SER A 277 -7.67 7.78 -19.66
C SER A 277 -9.05 8.33 -20.04
N PRO A 278 -10.08 7.48 -20.26
CA PRO A 278 -11.45 7.95 -20.48
C PRO A 278 -12.02 8.72 -19.28
N GLY A 279 -11.56 8.39 -18.08
CA GLY A 279 -11.97 9.02 -16.84
C GLY A 279 -10.83 9.75 -16.10
N PRO A 280 -11.17 10.60 -15.11
CA PRO A 280 -10.22 11.46 -14.40
C PRO A 280 -9.35 10.73 -13.36
N GLU A 281 -9.66 9.49 -13.00
CA GLU A 281 -8.99 8.72 -11.94
C GLU A 281 -8.93 7.22 -12.32
N PRO A 282 -8.13 6.85 -13.35
CA PRO A 282 -7.95 5.43 -13.70
C PRO A 282 -7.35 4.67 -12.51
N SER A 283 -7.94 3.54 -12.16
CA SER A 283 -7.70 2.87 -10.88
C SER A 283 -7.51 1.36 -10.99
N GLY A 284 -7.63 0.79 -12.19
CA GLY A 284 -7.42 -0.63 -12.42
C GLY A 284 -7.38 -0.94 -13.91
N LEU A 285 -6.61 -1.96 -14.26
CA LEU A 285 -6.49 -2.47 -15.62
C LEU A 285 -6.59 -3.99 -15.62
N PHE A 286 -7.11 -4.54 -16.72
CA PHE A 286 -7.17 -5.98 -16.94
C PHE A 286 -7.10 -6.28 -18.45
N TYR A 287 -6.47 -7.39 -18.82
CA TYR A 287 -6.45 -7.86 -20.20
C TYR A 287 -7.08 -9.25 -20.27
N ASP A 288 -8.13 -9.41 -21.07
CA ASP A 288 -8.91 -10.65 -21.15
C ASP A 288 -8.43 -11.63 -22.24
N GLY A 289 -7.30 -11.33 -22.89
CA GLY A 289 -6.80 -12.07 -24.06
C GLY A 289 -7.22 -11.48 -25.41
N LYS A 290 -8.11 -10.49 -25.43
CA LYS A 290 -8.56 -9.81 -26.65
C LYS A 290 -8.63 -8.29 -26.50
N TYR A 291 -9.20 -7.82 -25.39
CA TYR A 291 -9.45 -6.42 -25.08
C TYR A 291 -8.72 -6.00 -23.82
N LEU A 292 -8.31 -4.74 -23.79
CA LEU A 292 -7.92 -4.09 -22.53
C LEU A 292 -9.19 -3.58 -21.86
N TRP A 293 -9.27 -3.77 -20.56
CA TRP A 293 -10.31 -3.25 -19.70
C TRP A 293 -9.69 -2.27 -18.71
N SER A 294 -10.36 -1.15 -18.46
CA SER A 294 -9.96 -0.19 -17.44
C SER A 294 -11.14 0.17 -16.55
N CYS A 295 -10.87 0.60 -15.32
CA CYS A 295 -11.88 1.22 -14.47
C CYS A 295 -11.41 2.56 -13.93
N ASP A 296 -12.38 3.39 -13.59
CA ASP A 296 -12.17 4.70 -13.01
C ASP A 296 -12.80 4.79 -11.62
N GLY A 297 -11.98 5.14 -10.63
CA GLY A 297 -12.36 5.19 -9.23
C GLY A 297 -13.43 6.24 -8.95
N LYS A 298 -13.34 7.38 -9.64
CA LYS A 298 -14.17 8.58 -9.40
C LYS A 298 -15.51 8.52 -10.11
N THR A 299 -15.51 8.21 -11.40
CA THR A 299 -16.74 8.11 -12.20
C THR A 299 -17.47 6.79 -11.95
N ARG A 300 -16.78 5.80 -11.34
CA ARG A 300 -17.26 4.43 -11.15
C ARG A 300 -17.63 3.79 -12.48
N LYS A 301 -16.82 4.03 -13.51
CA LYS A 301 -17.01 3.45 -14.84
C LYS A 301 -16.01 2.34 -15.10
N ILE A 302 -16.41 1.41 -15.97
CA ILE A 302 -15.56 0.37 -16.53
C ILE A 302 -15.62 0.53 -18.05
N TYR A 303 -14.46 0.50 -18.70
CA TYR A 303 -14.32 0.70 -20.14
C TYR A 303 -13.70 -0.54 -20.77
N GLN A 304 -14.24 -0.95 -21.91
CA GLN A 304 -13.65 -1.95 -22.79
C GLN A 304 -12.96 -1.24 -23.95
N HIS A 305 -11.70 -1.58 -24.22
CA HIS A 305 -10.87 -0.95 -25.24
C HIS A 305 -10.46 -1.92 -26.34
N ALA A 306 -10.50 -1.46 -27.58
CA ALA A 306 -9.77 -2.08 -28.68
C ALA A 306 -8.27 -1.85 -28.50
N LEU A 307 -7.45 -2.85 -28.85
CA LEU A 307 -5.99 -2.71 -28.91
C LEU A 307 -5.53 -2.12 -30.25
N ASP A 308 -6.20 -1.06 -30.70
CA ASP A 308 -5.79 -0.28 -31.87
C ASP A 308 -4.84 0.86 -31.48
N ALA A 309 -4.38 1.64 -32.46
CA ALA A 309 -3.44 2.74 -32.23
C ALA A 309 -4.01 3.91 -31.40
N ALA A 310 -5.32 3.93 -31.13
CA ALA A 310 -5.98 4.96 -30.34
C ALA A 310 -6.47 4.47 -28.97
N LEU A 311 -6.32 3.17 -28.68
CA LEU A 311 -6.94 2.49 -27.54
C LEU A 311 -8.44 2.78 -27.45
N THR A 312 -9.13 2.68 -28.59
CA THR A 312 -10.54 3.09 -28.77
C THR A 312 -11.44 2.44 -27.73
N VAL A 313 -12.26 3.26 -27.04
CA VAL A 313 -13.31 2.78 -26.14
C VAL A 313 -14.45 2.18 -26.96
N LEU A 314 -14.65 0.87 -26.83
CA LEU A 314 -15.71 0.12 -27.51
C LEU A 314 -17.02 0.12 -26.73
N ALA A 315 -16.92 0.10 -25.41
CA ALA A 315 -18.06 0.08 -24.51
C ALA A 315 -17.73 0.71 -23.16
N GLU A 316 -18.76 1.27 -22.54
CA GLU A 316 -18.73 1.85 -21.20
C GLU A 316 -19.82 1.20 -20.34
N TYR A 317 -19.49 0.93 -19.09
CA TYR A 317 -20.41 0.33 -18.13
C TYR A 317 -20.29 0.98 -16.75
N ASP A 318 -21.36 0.94 -15.97
CA ASP A 318 -21.33 1.33 -14.57
C ASP A 318 -20.72 0.21 -13.70
N SER A 319 -19.79 0.57 -12.83
CA SER A 319 -19.25 -0.32 -11.81
C SER A 319 -20.21 -0.42 -10.63
N PRO A 320 -20.54 -1.63 -10.16
CA PRO A 320 -21.28 -1.82 -8.91
C PRO A 320 -20.43 -1.51 -7.67
N ALA A 321 -19.10 -1.51 -7.80
CA ALA A 321 -18.18 -1.22 -6.71
C ALA A 321 -18.05 0.29 -6.48
N GLN A 322 -18.04 0.69 -5.20
CA GLN A 322 -17.58 2.00 -4.80
C GLN A 322 -16.05 2.03 -4.94
N PHE A 323 -15.56 2.88 -5.85
CA PHE A 323 -14.15 3.01 -6.23
C PHE A 323 -13.54 1.67 -6.75
N PRO A 324 -13.85 1.26 -7.99
CA PRO A 324 -13.33 0.00 -8.55
C PRO A 324 -11.79 0.03 -8.69
N VAL A 325 -11.10 -1.02 -8.26
CA VAL A 325 -9.62 -1.13 -8.34
C VAL A 325 -9.13 -2.44 -8.97
N GLY A 326 -9.99 -3.46 -9.04
CA GLY A 326 -9.64 -4.74 -9.63
C GLY A 326 -10.70 -5.19 -10.62
N LEU A 327 -10.26 -5.66 -11.78
CA LEU A 327 -11.11 -6.19 -12.83
C LEU A 327 -10.63 -7.57 -13.25
N PHE A 328 -11.55 -8.47 -13.55
CA PHE A 328 -11.20 -9.75 -14.14
C PHE A 328 -12.38 -10.34 -14.91
N HIS A 329 -12.11 -11.09 -15.96
CA HIS A 329 -13.12 -11.85 -16.70
C HIS A 329 -12.61 -13.28 -16.97
N ASP A 330 -13.37 -14.30 -16.56
CA ASP A 330 -13.03 -15.71 -16.81
C ASP A 330 -13.69 -16.28 -18.10
N GLY A 331 -14.28 -15.43 -18.93
CA GLY A 331 -15.03 -15.84 -20.12
C GLY A 331 -16.54 -16.00 -19.86
N VAL A 332 -16.95 -16.09 -18.60
CA VAL A 332 -18.36 -16.26 -18.19
C VAL A 332 -18.76 -15.18 -17.18
N THR A 333 -17.88 -14.91 -16.22
CA THR A 333 -18.09 -14.05 -15.08
C THR A 333 -17.12 -12.89 -15.12
N PHE A 334 -17.64 -11.69 -14.90
CA PHE A 334 -16.85 -10.49 -14.71
C PHE A 334 -16.79 -10.13 -13.22
N TRP A 335 -15.59 -10.08 -12.67
CA TRP A 335 -15.33 -9.77 -11.27
C TRP A 335 -14.84 -8.34 -11.13
N THR A 336 -15.34 -7.64 -10.11
CA THR A 336 -14.90 -6.27 -9.79
C THR A 336 -14.60 -6.16 -8.31
N ALA A 337 -13.43 -5.67 -7.94
CA ALA A 337 -13.10 -5.37 -6.55
C ALA A 337 -13.20 -3.87 -6.29
N GLY A 338 -13.81 -3.48 -5.17
CA GLY A 338 -13.85 -2.08 -4.72
C GLY A 338 -12.79 -1.78 -3.66
N ALA A 339 -12.26 -0.57 -3.66
CA ALA A 339 -11.37 -0.07 -2.61
C ALA A 339 -12.11 0.40 -1.35
N VAL A 340 -13.45 0.42 -1.37
CA VAL A 340 -14.26 0.71 -0.18
C VAL A 340 -14.77 -0.60 0.41
N GLY A 341 -14.17 -0.99 1.54
CA GLY A 341 -14.50 -2.21 2.27
C GLY A 341 -13.86 -3.46 1.65
N THR A 342 -14.47 -4.62 1.90
CA THR A 342 -13.96 -5.94 1.47
C THR A 342 -14.77 -6.57 0.34
N LYS A 343 -15.61 -5.76 -0.34
CA LYS A 343 -16.59 -6.26 -1.31
C LYS A 343 -15.92 -6.57 -2.67
N ILE A 344 -16.18 -7.78 -3.14
CA ILE A 344 -15.87 -8.26 -4.49
C ILE A 344 -17.21 -8.58 -5.17
N TYR A 345 -17.43 -8.02 -6.34
CA TYR A 345 -18.69 -8.14 -7.07
C TYR A 345 -18.52 -9.19 -8.16
N LYS A 346 -19.51 -10.09 -8.24
CA LYS A 346 -19.64 -11.04 -9.35
C LYS A 346 -20.70 -10.48 -10.30
N ASN A 347 -20.37 -10.39 -11.58
CA ASN A 347 -21.24 -9.79 -12.58
C ASN A 347 -21.34 -10.71 -13.79
N THR A 348 -22.51 -10.74 -14.41
CA THR A 348 -22.65 -11.25 -15.77
C THR A 348 -22.35 -10.13 -16.75
N LEU A 349 -21.48 -10.37 -17.73
CA LEU A 349 -21.25 -9.42 -18.80
C LEU A 349 -22.44 -9.43 -19.77
N THR A 350 -23.25 -8.37 -19.73
CA THR A 350 -24.36 -8.13 -20.68
C THR A 350 -24.21 -6.71 -21.25
N GLU A 351 -25.23 -6.15 -21.91
CA GLU A 351 -25.23 -4.72 -22.31
C GLU A 351 -25.05 -3.76 -21.12
N ARG A 352 -25.34 -4.23 -19.89
CA ARG A 352 -25.00 -3.55 -18.63
C ARG A 352 -24.27 -4.54 -17.71
N PHE A 353 -23.35 -4.10 -16.86
CA PHE A 353 -22.89 -4.95 -15.76
C PHE A 353 -24.07 -5.18 -14.81
N LYS A 354 -24.63 -6.38 -14.84
CA LYS A 354 -25.66 -6.79 -13.90
C LYS A 354 -24.98 -7.50 -12.73
N PRO A 355 -24.87 -6.86 -11.55
CA PRO A 355 -24.31 -7.52 -10.39
C PRO A 355 -25.18 -8.70 -9.98
N GLU A 356 -24.60 -9.90 -9.98
CA GLU A 356 -25.22 -11.11 -9.42
C GLU A 356 -25.24 -11.06 -7.90
N GLY A 357 -24.25 -10.37 -7.31
CA GLY A 357 -24.16 -10.14 -5.89
C GLY A 357 -22.84 -9.47 -5.51
N ALA A 358 -22.81 -8.95 -4.28
CA ALA A 358 -21.57 -8.61 -3.60
C ALA A 358 -21.12 -9.81 -2.77
N TYR A 359 -19.81 -10.00 -2.69
CA TYR A 359 -19.18 -11.12 -2.01
C TYR A 359 -18.04 -10.62 -1.14
N ALA A 360 -17.74 -11.33 -0.06
CA ALA A 360 -16.54 -11.13 0.73
C ALA A 360 -16.04 -12.47 1.25
N PHE A 361 -14.75 -12.53 1.62
CA PHE A 361 -14.25 -13.68 2.36
C PHE A 361 -14.89 -13.68 3.76
N LYS A 362 -15.40 -14.84 4.20
CA LYS A 362 -16.00 -15.03 5.53
C LYS A 362 -15.12 -14.46 6.64
N GLU A 363 -13.82 -14.72 6.52
CA GLU A 363 -12.77 -14.15 7.34
C GLU A 363 -11.84 -13.43 6.37
N SER A 364 -11.88 -12.09 6.37
CA SER A 364 -10.89 -11.31 5.63
C SER A 364 -9.51 -11.69 6.16
N PRO A 365 -8.53 -12.02 5.30
CA PRO A 365 -7.15 -12.24 5.72
C PRO A 365 -6.58 -11.04 6.49
N VAL A 366 -7.12 -9.85 6.21
CA VAL A 366 -6.76 -8.59 6.87
C VAL A 366 -8.05 -7.86 7.24
N PRO A 367 -8.60 -8.09 8.44
CA PRO A 367 -9.83 -7.42 8.88
C PRO A 367 -9.69 -5.90 8.87
N GLY A 368 -10.72 -5.20 8.38
CA GLY A 368 -10.78 -3.74 8.37
C GLY A 368 -9.93 -3.05 7.30
N LYS A 369 -9.18 -3.79 6.46
CA LYS A 369 -8.43 -3.21 5.34
C LYS A 369 -9.14 -3.47 4.02
N SER A 370 -9.14 -2.45 3.17
CA SER A 370 -9.69 -2.53 1.83
C SER A 370 -8.78 -3.30 0.88
N VAL A 371 -9.39 -3.94 -0.12
CA VAL A 371 -8.64 -4.53 -1.24
C VAL A 371 -7.99 -3.41 -2.04
N SER A 372 -6.68 -3.49 -2.24
CA SER A 372 -5.94 -2.47 -3.01
C SER A 372 -5.57 -2.95 -4.41
N ALA A 373 -5.37 -4.26 -4.60
CA ALA A 373 -5.16 -4.86 -5.90
C ALA A 373 -5.71 -6.29 -5.93
N PHE A 374 -6.19 -6.70 -7.11
CA PHE A 374 -6.93 -7.94 -7.28
C PHE A 374 -6.77 -8.49 -8.70
N THR A 375 -6.48 -9.79 -8.82
CA THR A 375 -6.48 -10.53 -10.09
C THR A 375 -6.92 -11.97 -9.85
N LEU A 376 -7.34 -12.68 -10.90
CA LEU A 376 -7.46 -14.13 -10.87
C LEU A 376 -6.35 -14.78 -11.71
N HIS A 377 -5.87 -15.93 -11.24
CA HIS A 377 -4.91 -16.76 -11.97
C HIS A 377 -5.04 -18.20 -11.48
N ASP A 378 -5.02 -19.16 -12.41
CA ASP A 378 -5.25 -20.59 -12.16
C ASP A 378 -6.54 -20.87 -11.37
N GLY A 379 -7.62 -20.13 -11.67
CA GLY A 379 -8.91 -20.24 -10.97
C GLY A 379 -8.84 -19.86 -9.49
N GLN A 380 -7.79 -19.15 -9.05
CA GLN A 380 -7.63 -18.64 -7.70
C GLN A 380 -7.68 -17.11 -7.71
N ILE A 381 -8.22 -16.54 -6.65
CA ILE A 381 -8.13 -15.09 -6.39
C ILE A 381 -6.76 -14.80 -5.80
N TRP A 382 -6.12 -13.76 -6.32
CA TRP A 382 -4.91 -13.18 -5.79
C TRP A 382 -5.22 -11.73 -5.44
N ALA A 383 -5.14 -11.41 -4.16
CA ALA A 383 -5.47 -10.09 -3.67
C ALA A 383 -4.43 -9.59 -2.68
N THR A 384 -4.30 -8.28 -2.60
CA THR A 384 -3.59 -7.60 -1.53
C THR A 384 -4.48 -6.49 -0.96
N TYR A 385 -4.03 -5.93 0.15
CA TYR A 385 -4.81 -5.01 0.96
C TYR A 385 -3.99 -3.78 1.28
N GLU A 386 -4.68 -2.68 1.53
CA GLU A 386 -4.04 -1.40 1.77
C GLU A 386 -3.05 -1.45 2.94
N GLY A 387 -1.80 -1.07 2.69
CA GLY A 387 -0.74 -1.05 3.69
C GLY A 387 -0.13 -2.43 4.00
N ILE A 388 -0.47 -3.47 3.24
CA ILE A 388 -0.05 -4.84 3.50
C ILE A 388 1.01 -5.29 2.53
N ASN A 389 2.07 -5.91 3.06
CA ASN A 389 3.19 -6.46 2.30
C ASN A 389 3.06 -7.95 1.99
N ARG A 390 1.82 -8.38 1.76
CA ARG A 390 1.50 -9.77 1.44
C ARG A 390 0.50 -9.85 0.30
N ILE A 391 0.67 -10.87 -0.52
CA ILE A 391 -0.33 -11.28 -1.51
C ILE A 391 -0.99 -12.56 -1.00
N TYR A 392 -2.32 -12.56 -1.03
CA TYR A 392 -3.16 -13.63 -0.55
C TYR A 392 -3.76 -14.37 -1.74
N ARG A 393 -3.39 -15.65 -1.90
CA ARG A 393 -4.03 -16.57 -2.84
C ARG A 393 -5.16 -17.29 -2.12
N ARG A 394 -6.38 -17.20 -2.65
CA ARG A 394 -7.59 -17.73 -2.03
C ARG A 394 -8.49 -18.42 -3.04
N ASN A 395 -9.18 -19.45 -2.59
CA ASN A 395 -10.17 -20.15 -3.40
C ASN A 395 -11.44 -19.28 -3.55
N PRO A 396 -11.90 -18.97 -4.78
CA PRO A 396 -13.12 -18.20 -5.01
C PRO A 396 -14.36 -18.82 -4.36
N LYS A 397 -14.41 -20.15 -4.17
CA LYS A 397 -15.51 -20.83 -3.48
C LYS A 397 -15.66 -20.46 -2.01
N LYS A 398 -14.66 -19.82 -1.40
CA LYS A 398 -14.71 -19.30 -0.03
C LYS A 398 -15.30 -17.89 0.07
N LEU A 399 -15.61 -17.26 -1.07
CA LEU A 399 -16.39 -16.04 -1.10
C LEU A 399 -17.84 -16.36 -0.68
N LEU A 400 -18.32 -15.65 0.33
CA LEU A 400 -19.71 -15.69 0.73
C LEU A 400 -20.42 -14.49 0.15
N GLN A 401 -21.60 -14.73 -0.41
CA GLN A 401 -22.48 -13.64 -0.81
C GLN A 401 -22.89 -12.86 0.43
N ILE A 402 -22.69 -11.55 0.38
CA ILE A 402 -23.11 -10.63 1.42
C ILE A 402 -24.39 -9.94 0.97
N LEU A 403 -25.31 -9.69 1.91
CA LEU A 403 -26.51 -8.92 1.61
C LEU A 403 -26.11 -7.48 1.24
N PRO A 404 -26.82 -6.85 0.28
CA PRO A 404 -26.42 -5.59 -0.36
C PRO A 404 -26.12 -4.45 0.62
#